data_AF-A0A455ZHR3-F1
#
_entry.id   AF-A0A455ZHR3-F1
#
_cell.length_a   1.000
_cell.length_b   1.000
_cell.length_c   1.000
_cell.angle_alpha   90.00
_cell.angle_beta   90.00
_cell.angle_gamma   90.00
#
_symmetry.space_group_name_H-M   'P 1'
#
loop_
_entity.id
_entity.type
_entity.pdbx_description
1 polymer ?
#
loop_
_entity_poly.entity_id
_entity_poly.type
_entity_poly.pdbx_seq_one_letter_code
_entity_poly.pdbx_strand_id
1 'polypeptide(L)' 'MSFNNTKDIVIVLFEGKTIEMKDQKPASGIWYSNDHYELRGKGSEVILYKGKKIVFKGK' A
#
# COMPACT_ATOMS: atom_id res chain seq x y z
N MET A 1 -7.63 -4.62 -3.66
CA MET A 1 -6.39 -4.88 -2.88
C MET A 1 -6.68 -6.01 -1.93
N SER A 2 -5.68 -6.85 -1.63
CA SER A 2 -5.81 -7.99 -0.72
C SER A 2 -4.70 -7.94 0.32
N PHE A 3 -5.05 -8.15 1.59
CA PHE A 3 -4.11 -8.16 2.71
C PHE A 3 -3.85 -9.59 3.14
N ASN A 4 -2.58 -9.95 3.31
CA ASN A 4 -2.17 -11.22 3.90
C ASN A 4 -1.42 -10.93 5.20
N ASN A 5 -2.16 -11.00 6.30
CA ASN A 5 -1.67 -10.70 7.65
C ASN A 5 -0.74 -11.80 8.19
N THR A 6 -0.70 -12.99 7.59
CA THR A 6 0.24 -14.05 7.99
C THR A 6 1.63 -13.80 7.40
N LYS A 7 1.68 -13.19 6.22
CA LYS A 7 2.93 -12.86 5.53
C LYS A 7 3.33 -11.39 5.68
N ASP A 8 2.52 -10.59 6.36
CA ASP A 8 2.68 -9.13 6.48
C ASP A 8 2.85 -8.45 5.11
N ILE A 9 2.01 -8.82 4.12
CA ILE A 9 2.04 -8.23 2.77
C ILE A 9 0.67 -7.73 2.33
N VAL A 10 0.69 -6.77 1.40
CA VAL A 10 -0.47 -6.36 0.61
C VAL A 10 -0.20 -6.59 -0.87
N ILE A 11 -1.22 -7.06 -1.58
CA ILE A 11 -1.22 -7.22 -3.02
C ILE A 11 -2.22 -6.23 -3.61
N VAL A 12 -1.72 -5.33 -4.47
CA VAL A 12 -2.52 -4.31 -5.16
C VAL A 12 -2.47 -4.59 -6.66
N LEU A 13 -3.65 -4.70 -7.29
CA LEU A 13 -3.76 -4.70 -8.74
C LEU A 13 -4.01 -3.26 -9.19
N PHE A 14 -3.04 -2.65 -9.88
CA PHE A 14 -3.12 -1.27 -10.36
C PHE A 14 -2.68 -1.21 -11.81
N GLU A 15 -3.52 -0.68 -12.70
CA GLU A 15 -3.26 -0.63 -14.16
C GLU A 15 -2.85 -1.98 -14.76
N GLY A 16 -3.47 -3.08 -14.30
CA GLY A 16 -3.15 -4.44 -14.74
C GLY A 16 -1.84 -5.01 -14.18
N LYS A 17 -1.14 -4.29 -13.30
CA LYS A 17 0.08 -4.74 -12.63
C LYS A 17 -0.22 -5.21 -11.21
N THR A 18 0.32 -6.37 -10.85
CA THR A 18 0.34 -6.87 -9.48
C THR A 18 1.52 -6.26 -8.74
N ILE A 19 1.23 -5.53 -7.68
CA ILE A 19 2.20 -4.85 -6.83
C ILE A 19 2.12 -5.52 -5.46
N GLU A 20 3.18 -6.20 -5.06
CA GLU A 20 3.34 -6.76 -3.72
C GLU A 20 4.17 -5.78 -2.87
N MET A 21 3.68 -5.44 -1.69
CA MET A 21 4.35 -4.54 -0.74
C MET A 21 4.35 -5.17 0.65
N LYS A 22 5.43 -4.97 1.41
CA LYS A 22 5.58 -5.50 2.76
C LYS A 22 5.17 -4.46 3.81
N ASP A 23 4.56 -4.92 4.89
CA ASP A 23 4.21 -4.08 6.04
C ASP A 23 5.47 -3.47 6.66
N GLN A 24 5.39 -2.19 6.98
CA GLN A 24 6.45 -1.41 7.61
C GLN A 24 6.21 -1.22 9.12
N LYS A 25 5.13 -1.81 9.66
CA LYS A 25 4.75 -1.76 11.09
C LYS A 25 4.72 -0.33 11.65
N PRO A 26 3.93 0.58 11.04
CA PRO A 26 3.81 1.94 11.51
C PRO A 26 3.15 2.02 12.89
N ALA A 27 3.46 3.06 13.66
CA ALA A 27 2.80 3.29 14.95
C ALA A 27 1.30 3.64 14.83
N SER A 28 0.84 4.08 13.65
CA SER A 28 -0.57 4.41 13.39
C SER A 28 -0.90 4.23 11.91
N GLY A 29 -2.10 3.70 11.65
CA GLY A 29 -2.60 3.45 10.30
C GLY A 29 -1.96 2.22 9.66
N ILE A 30 -1.99 2.17 8.32
CA ILE A 30 -1.34 1.14 7.53
C ILE A 30 -0.22 1.75 6.71
N TRP A 31 0.87 1.01 6.57
CA TRP A 31 1.97 1.36 5.70
C TRP A 31 2.59 0.10 5.13
N TYR A 32 2.46 -0.06 3.82
CA TYR A 32 3.14 -1.09 3.07
C TYR A 32 4.04 -0.45 2.03
N SER A 33 5.25 -0.97 1.82
CA SER A 33 6.15 -0.47 0.78
C SER A 33 6.95 -1.57 0.08
N ASN A 34 7.45 -1.21 -1.10
CA ASN A 34 8.52 -1.90 -1.82
C ASN A 34 9.41 -0.84 -2.50
N ASP A 35 10.32 -1.26 -3.38
CA ASP A 35 11.29 -0.37 -4.05
C ASP A 35 10.66 0.72 -4.93
N HIS A 36 9.40 0.57 -5.34
CA HIS A 36 8.75 1.43 -6.31
C HIS A 36 7.44 2.05 -5.83
N TYR A 37 6.78 1.45 -4.85
CA TYR A 37 5.44 1.82 -4.41
C TYR A 37 5.34 1.88 -2.90
N GLU A 38 4.50 2.79 -2.42
CA GLU A 38 4.08 2.85 -1.02
C GLU A 38 2.56 2.97 -0.93
N LEU A 39 1.94 2.13 -0.11
CA LEU A 39 0.55 2.23 0.28
C LEU A 39 0.48 2.78 1.69
N ARG A 40 -0.20 3.91 1.85
CA ARG A 40 -0.47 4.55 3.15
C ARG A 40 -1.97 4.57 3.39
N GLY A 41 -2.40 4.41 4.63
CA GLY A 41 -3.81 4.58 4.96
C GLY A 41 -4.03 4.91 6.43
N LYS A 42 -5.10 5.66 6.71
CA LYS A 42 -5.51 6.05 8.05
C LYS A 42 -7.02 6.24 8.08
N GLY A 43 -7.71 5.51 8.97
CA GLY A 43 -9.17 5.49 8.98
C GLY A 43 -9.72 4.89 7.67
N SER A 44 -10.56 5.63 6.96
CA SER A 44 -11.07 5.21 5.65
C SER A 44 -10.19 5.66 4.48
N GLU A 45 -9.24 6.58 4.70
CA GLU A 45 -8.39 7.10 3.63
C GLU A 45 -7.28 6.11 3.25
N VAL A 46 -7.03 6.00 1.94
CA VAL A 46 -5.92 5.22 1.39
C VAL A 46 -5.25 5.96 0.22
N ILE A 47 -3.92 5.94 0.19
CA ILE A 47 -3.11 6.61 -0.82
C ILE A 47 -2.06 5.63 -1.34
N LEU A 48 -1.97 5.48 -2.65
CA LEU A 48 -0.88 4.76 -3.32
C LEU A 48 0.09 5.75 -3.94
N TYR A 49 1.36 5.61 -3.60
CA TYR A 49 2.47 6.35 -4.16
C TYR A 49 3.26 5.46 -5.12
N LYS A 50 3.79 6.05 -6.19
CA LYS A 50 4.83 5.48 -7.03
C LYS A 50 6.05 6.39 -6.96
N GLY A 51 7.08 5.95 -6.24
CA GLY A 51 8.14 6.83 -5.76
C GLY A 51 7.55 7.96 -4.91
N LYS A 52 7.77 9.23 -5.31
CA LYS A 52 7.27 10.41 -4.59
C LYS A 52 5.94 10.98 -5.11
N LYS A 53 5.33 10.33 -6.11
CA LYS A 53 4.09 10.80 -6.75
C LYS A 53 2.88 10.00 -6.27
N ILE A 54 1.79 10.67 -5.95
CA ILE A 54 0.50 10.04 -5.68
C ILE A 54 -0.07 9.54 -7.02
N VAL A 55 -0.37 8.25 -7.12
CA VAL A 55 -0.99 7.64 -8.30
C VAL A 55 -2.43 7.19 -8.04
N PHE A 56 -2.83 7.09 -6.77
CA PHE A 56 -4.22 6.83 -6.39
C PHE A 56 -4.52 7.44 -5.01
N LYS A 57 -5.74 7.96 -4.85
CA LYS A 57 -6.28 8.41 -3.57
C LYS A 57 -7.72 7.95 -3.44
N GLY A 58 -7.99 7.10 -2.44
CA GLY A 58 -9.32 6.62 -2.06
C GLY A 58 -9.75 7.20 -0.72
N LYS A 59 -11.06 7.24 -0.49
CA LYS A 59 -11.70 7.63 0.76
C LYS A 59 -12.50 6.48 1.35
#